data_AF-A0A6P2C5G6-F1
#
_entry.id   AF-A0A6P2C5G6-F1
#
_cell.length_a   1.000
_cell.length_b   1.000
_cell.length_c   1.000
_cell.angle_alpha   90.00
_cell.angle_beta   90.00
_cell.angle_gamma   90.00
#
_symmetry.space_group_name_H-M   'P 1'
#
loop_
_entity.id
_entity.type
_entity.pdbx_description
1 polymer ?
#
loop_
_entity_poly.entity_id
_entity_poly.type
_entity_poly.pdbx_seq_one_letter_code
_entity_poly.pdbx_strand_id
1 'polypeptide(L)'
;MYVAALTLDVLLGDVRSLKQKRSVVRPLVAELRRRYPGVAVAETGHLDLHRRAEIGVAAVSATAGNASQLLEECERLVAGHPEIELLSARHRLYSEEEELPDQDGVTDHGRRPHATPCRTDLEDRRRTA
;
A
#
# COMPACT_ATOMS: atom_id res chain seq x y z
N MET A 1 -20.88 1.59 -12.96
CA MET A 1 -20.47 1.31 -11.55
C MET A 1 -18.98 1.62 -11.38
N TYR A 2 -18.52 1.97 -10.17
CA TYR A 2 -17.09 2.17 -9.91
C TYR A 2 -16.53 1.17 -8.90
N VAL A 3 -15.37 0.59 -9.22
CA VAL A 3 -14.52 -0.17 -8.30
C VAL A 3 -13.29 0.67 -8.00
N ALA A 4 -12.97 0.84 -6.73
CA ALA A 4 -11.84 1.61 -6.27
C ALA A 4 -10.83 0.69 -5.59
N ALA A 5 -9.55 0.89 -5.88
CA ALA A 5 -8.46 0.19 -5.24
C ALA A 5 -7.37 1.18 -4.82
N LEU A 6 -6.88 1.03 -3.60
CA LEU A 6 -5.78 1.79 -3.04
C LEU A 6 -4.70 0.80 -2.60
N THR A 7 -3.47 1.05 -3.05
CA THR A 7 -2.29 0.32 -2.61
C THR A 7 -1.40 1.28 -1.83
N LEU A 8 -1.10 0.95 -0.58
CA LEU A 8 -0.26 1.73 0.31
C LEU A 8 1.00 0.93 0.63
N ASP A 9 2.17 1.47 0.32
CA ASP A 9 3.45 0.93 0.78
C ASP A 9 3.87 1.69 2.04
N VAL A 10 4.10 0.97 3.13
CA VAL A 10 4.39 1.55 4.44
C VAL A 10 5.68 0.99 5.04
N LEU A 11 6.42 1.88 5.69
CA LEU A 11 7.54 1.55 6.56
C LEU A 11 7.06 1.55 8.01
N LEU A 12 7.32 0.46 8.71
CA LEU A 12 7.05 0.31 10.13
C LEU A 12 8.26 0.80 10.94
N GLY A 13 8.00 1.21 12.18
CA GLY A 13 9.03 1.55 13.18
C GLY A 13 10.00 0.41 13.50
N ASP A 14 10.42 0.27 14.76
CA ASP A 14 11.36 -0.78 15.16
C ASP A 14 10.67 -2.17 15.20
N VAL A 15 10.64 -2.83 14.04
CA VAL A 15 10.12 -4.19 13.87
C VAL A 15 11.25 -5.12 13.45
N ARG A 16 11.52 -6.15 14.24
CA ARG A 16 12.64 -7.09 14.02
C ARG A 16 12.21 -8.53 13.79
N SER A 17 10.90 -8.77 13.65
CA SER A 17 10.36 -10.09 13.36
C SER A 17 9.01 -10.01 12.66
N LEU A 18 8.67 -11.05 11.90
CA LEU A 18 7.35 -11.20 11.28
C LEU A 18 6.19 -11.29 12.29
N LYS A 19 6.46 -11.71 13.53
CA LYS A 19 5.45 -11.69 14.60
C LYS A 19 5.14 -10.25 15.03
N GLN A 20 6.18 -9.44 15.24
CA GLN A 20 6.04 -8.02 15.58
C GLN A 20 5.39 -7.23 14.43
N LYS A 21 5.75 -7.52 13.19
CA LYS A 21 5.07 -6.94 12.02
C LYS A 21 3.56 -7.15 12.09
N ARG A 22 3.14 -8.40 12.30
CA ARG A 22 1.71 -8.74 12.42
C ARG A 22 1.02 -8.06 13.59
N SER A 23 1.72 -7.74 14.69
CA SER A 23 1.12 -6.99 15.79
C SER A 23 0.90 -5.51 15.48
N VAL A 24 1.60 -4.93 14.49
CA VAL A 24 1.38 -3.55 14.03
C VAL A 24 0.35 -3.51 12.89
N VAL A 25 0.49 -4.41 11.91
CA VAL A 25 -0.37 -4.44 10.72
C VAL A 25 -1.80 -4.84 11.04
N ARG A 26 -2.02 -5.82 11.93
CA ARG A 26 -3.39 -6.28 12.26
C ARG A 26 -4.25 -5.18 12.89
N PRO A 27 -3.77 -4.39 13.88
CA PRO A 27 -4.52 -3.24 14.37
C PRO A 27 -4.83 -2.20 13.30
N LEU A 28 -3.89 -1.88 12.41
CA LEU A 28 -4.12 -0.94 11.31
C LEU A 28 -5.26 -1.42 10.39
N VAL A 29 -5.20 -2.69 9.96
CA VAL A 29 -6.26 -3.29 9.13
C VAL A 29 -7.60 -3.30 9.85
N ALA A 30 -7.61 -3.62 11.15
CA ALA A 30 -8.83 -3.61 11.95
C ALA A 30 -9.40 -2.20 12.12
N GLU A 31 -8.54 -1.19 12.25
CA GLU A 31 -8.95 0.21 12.33
C GLU A 31 -9.59 0.69 11.03
N LEU A 32 -8.95 0.43 9.88
CA LEU A 32 -9.51 0.77 8.57
C LEU A 32 -10.90 0.13 8.38
N ARG A 33 -11.05 -1.16 8.68
CA ARG A 33 -12.34 -1.85 8.60
C ARG A 33 -13.38 -1.27 9.56
N ARG A 34 -12.98 -0.83 10.75
CA ARG A 34 -13.89 -0.25 11.75
C ARG A 34 -14.36 1.15 11.35
N ARG A 35 -13.46 1.99 10.84
CA ARG A 35 -13.81 3.36 10.41
C ARG A 35 -14.58 3.37 9.09
N TYR A 36 -14.30 2.40 8.21
CA TYR A 36 -14.87 2.31 6.87
C TYR A 36 -15.48 0.90 6.64
N PRO A 37 -16.68 0.61 7.17
CA PRO A 37 -17.25 -0.74 7.14
C PRO A 37 -17.57 -1.31 5.74
N GLY A 38 -17.55 -0.48 4.70
CA GLY A 38 -17.79 -0.88 3.31
C GLY A 38 -16.54 -1.25 2.50
N VAL A 39 -15.33 -1.18 3.09
CA VAL A 39 -14.09 -1.50 2.38
C VAL A 39 -13.58 -2.91 2.69
N ALA A 40 -12.98 -3.55 1.68
CA ALA A 40 -12.11 -4.69 1.88
C ALA A 40 -10.69 -4.20 2.16
N VAL A 41 -10.02 -4.75 3.17
CA VAL A 41 -8.67 -4.33 3.58
C VAL A 41 -7.81 -5.54 3.91
N ALA A 42 -6.57 -5.58 3.45
CA ALA A 42 -5.62 -6.64 3.77
C ALA A 42 -4.16 -6.17 3.63
N GLU A 43 -3.25 -6.91 4.25
CA GLU A 43 -1.84 -6.88 3.88
C GLU A 43 -1.66 -7.69 2.59
N THR A 44 -1.16 -7.07 1.51
CA THR A 44 -1.15 -7.67 0.16
C THR A 44 0.25 -7.94 -0.39
N GLY A 45 1.29 -7.40 0.23
CA GLY A 45 2.66 -7.48 -0.28
C GLY A 45 3.72 -7.24 0.80
N HIS A 46 4.99 -7.48 0.42
CA HIS A 46 6.15 -7.43 1.32
C HIS A 46 6.05 -8.36 2.54
N LEU A 47 5.32 -9.49 2.43
CA LEU A 47 4.95 -10.36 3.55
C LEU A 47 6.14 -10.97 4.32
N ASP A 48 7.29 -11.09 3.65
CA ASP A 48 8.56 -11.62 4.15
C ASP A 48 9.50 -10.54 4.71
N LEU A 49 9.20 -9.26 4.51
CA LEU A 49 9.97 -8.15 5.05
C LEU A 49 9.47 -7.77 6.45
N HIS A 50 10.37 -7.50 7.38
CA HIS A 50 10.02 -7.13 8.76
C HIS A 50 9.42 -5.72 8.87
N ARG A 51 10.06 -4.74 8.22
CA ARG A 51 9.73 -3.32 8.38
C ARG A 51 8.91 -2.74 7.24
N ARG A 52 8.61 -3.51 6.19
CA ARG A 52 7.85 -3.04 5.03
C ARG A 52 6.57 -3.84 4.89
N ALA A 53 5.46 -3.17 4.63
CA ALA A 53 4.17 -3.81 4.37
C ALA A 53 3.49 -3.10 3.20
N GLU A 54 2.78 -3.86 2.39
CA GLU A 54 1.81 -3.28 1.46
C GLU A 54 0.41 -3.53 2.00
N ILE A 55 -0.39 -2.47 2.13
CA ILE A 55 -1.80 -2.52 2.52
C ILE A 55 -2.65 -2.24 1.29
N GLY A 56 -3.50 -3.20 0.94
CA GLY A 56 -4.53 -3.05 -0.08
C GLY A 56 -5.86 -2.67 0.56
N VAL A 57 -6.52 -1.67 -0.02
CA VAL A 57 -7.91 -1.29 0.27
C VAL A 57 -8.70 -1.35 -1.02
N ALA A 58 -9.92 -1.89 -0.99
CA ALA A 58 -10.84 -1.90 -2.12
C ALA A 58 -12.27 -1.55 -1.71
N ALA A 59 -12.99 -0.89 -2.60
CA ALA A 59 -14.37 -0.45 -2.38
C ALA A 59 -15.17 -0.44 -3.69
N VAL A 60 -16.49 -0.43 -3.58
CA VAL A 60 -17.40 -0.21 -4.71
C VAL A 60 -18.27 1.01 -4.44
N SER A 61 -18.58 1.78 -5.47
CA SER A 61 -19.34 3.03 -5.36
C SER A 61 -20.21 3.28 -6.59
N ALA A 62 -21.31 4.02 -6.40
CA ALA A 62 -22.16 4.50 -7.48
C ALA A 62 -21.53 5.66 -8.28
N THR A 63 -20.60 6.42 -7.67
CA THR A 63 -19.93 7.57 -8.30
C THR A 63 -18.42 7.51 -8.09
N ALA A 64 -17.66 8.02 -9.06
CA ALA A 64 -16.21 8.17 -8.96
C ALA A 64 -15.80 9.08 -7.79
N GLY A 65 -16.52 10.19 -7.58
CA GLY A 65 -16.22 11.15 -6.51
C GLY A 65 -16.30 10.53 -5.10
N ASN A 66 -17.36 9.76 -4.81
CA ASN A 66 -17.48 9.04 -3.54
C ASN A 66 -16.37 8.00 -3.38
N ALA A 67 -15.97 7.35 -4.48
CA ALA A 67 -14.94 6.34 -4.48
C ALA A 67 -13.56 6.95 -4.18
N SER A 68 -13.18 8.02 -4.88
CA SER A 68 -11.93 8.76 -4.65
C SER A 68 -11.87 9.33 -3.24
N GLN A 69 -12.94 9.98 -2.78
CA GLN A 69 -12.97 10.56 -1.43
C GLN A 69 -12.73 9.48 -0.37
N LEU A 70 -13.38 8.32 -0.50
CA LEU A 70 -13.18 7.20 0.42
C LEU A 70 -11.73 6.70 0.43
N LEU A 71 -11.10 6.57 -0.74
CA LEU A 71 -9.70 6.16 -0.83
C LEU A 71 -8.77 7.21 -0.20
N GLU A 72 -9.01 8.50 -0.44
CA GLU A 72 -8.22 9.58 0.17
C GLU A 72 -8.36 9.61 1.70
N GLU A 73 -9.55 9.35 2.22
CA GLU A 73 -9.78 9.23 3.67
C GLU A 73 -9.01 8.05 4.26
N CYS A 74 -9.00 6.90 3.57
CA CYS A 74 -8.20 5.74 3.98
C CYS A 74 -6.70 6.06 3.94
N GLU A 75 -6.20 6.70 2.89
CA GLU A 75 -4.80 7.14 2.78
C GLU A 75 -4.43 8.08 3.92
N ARG A 76 -5.24 9.12 4.16
CA ARG A 76 -5.03 10.08 5.25
C ARG A 76 -5.01 9.41 6.62
N LEU A 77 -5.85 8.40 6.84
CA LEU A 77 -5.83 7.64 8.08
C LEU A 77 -4.48 6.94 8.27
N VAL A 78 -3.98 6.25 7.25
CA VAL A 78 -2.70 5.52 7.34
C VAL A 78 -1.52 6.49 7.46
N ALA A 79 -1.51 7.58 6.69
CA ALA A 79 -0.48 8.61 6.74
C ALA A 79 -0.42 9.33 8.10
N GLY A 80 -1.54 9.40 8.83
CA GLY A 80 -1.62 10.01 10.15
C GLY A 80 -1.22 9.08 11.31
N HIS A 81 -0.84 7.83 11.06
CA HIS A 81 -0.56 6.85 12.11
C HIS A 81 0.86 7.03 12.68
N PRO A 82 1.05 7.20 14.00
CA PRO A 82 2.31 7.67 14.59
C PRO A 82 3.51 6.71 14.42
N GLU A 83 3.26 5.40 14.34
CA GLU A 83 4.31 4.37 14.23
C GLU A 83 4.53 3.87 12.79
N ILE A 84 3.91 4.54 11.81
CA ILE A 84 3.88 4.11 10.41
C ILE A 84 4.24 5.29 9.53
N GLU A 85 5.21 5.08 8.64
CA GLU A 85 5.56 6.05 7.60
C GLU A 85 5.00 5.56 6.26
N LEU A 86 4.20 6.41 5.61
CA LEU A 86 3.65 6.12 4.29
C LEU A 86 4.71 6.43 3.22
N LEU A 87 5.17 5.41 2.50
CA LEU A 87 6.19 5.55 1.46
C LEU A 87 5.57 5.87 0.09
N SER A 88 4.44 5.25 -0.24
CA SER A 88 3.69 5.55 -1.46
C SER A 88 2.22 5.19 -1.34
N ALA A 89 1.37 5.93 -2.05
CA ALA A 89 -0.04 5.63 -2.23
C ALA A 89 -0.38 5.60 -3.72
N ARG A 90 -1.11 4.57 -4.15
CA ARG A 90 -1.56 4.43 -5.54
C ARG A 90 -3.05 4.19 -5.57
N HIS A 91 -3.79 5.13 -6.13
CA HIS A 91 -5.22 5.03 -6.39
C HIS A 91 -5.46 4.46 -7.78
N ARG A 92 -6.46 3.58 -7.89
CA ARG A 92 -6.99 3.09 -9.16
C ARG A 92 -8.50 3.10 -9.07
N LEU A 93 -9.14 3.62 -10.10
CA LEU A 93 -10.57 3.51 -10.32
C LEU A 93 -10.79 2.66 -11.57
N TYR A 94 -11.83 1.85 -11.53
CA TYR A 94 -12.27 1.05 -12.66
C TYR A 94 -13.75 1.33 -12.87
N SER A 95 -14.13 1.59 -14.12
CA SER A 95 -15.50 1.81 -14.53
C SER A 95 -15.77 1.14 -15.88
N GLU A 96 -17.04 0.86 -16.17
CA GLU A 96 -17.47 0.23 -17.44
C GLU A 96 -17.23 1.14 -18.66
N GLU A 97 -17.05 2.44 -18.44
CA GLU A 97 -16.76 3.44 -19.47
C GLU A 97 -15.28 3.43 -19.91
N GLU A 98 -14.39 2.83 -19.12
CA GLU A 98 -12.94 2.77 -19.35
C GLU A 98 -12.49 1.47 -20.08
N GLU A 99 -13.39 0.76 -20.76
CA GLU A 99 -13.08 -0.43 -21.58
C GLU A 99 -12.45 -0.12 -22.96
N LEU A 100 -11.93 1.09 -23.19
CA LEU A 100 -11.13 1.38 -24.39
C LEU A 100 -9.64 1.20 -24.08
N PRO A 101 -8.96 0.22 -24.71
CA PRO A 101 -7.50 0.21 -24.70
C PRO A 101 -7.03 1.29 -25.67
N ASP A 102 -6.64 2.45 -25.15
CA ASP A 102 -5.69 3.30 -25.89
C ASP A 102 -4.35 2.56 -25.90
N GLN A 103 -4.14 1.80 -26.98
CA GLN A 103 -2.81 1.47 -27.41
C GLN A 103 -2.16 2.72 -28.00
N ASP A 104 -0.89 2.91 -27.63
CA ASP A 104 0.09 3.87 -28.15
C ASP A 104 0.11 5.26 -27.53
N GLY A 105 0.87 5.35 -26.43
CA GLY A 105 1.34 6.60 -25.82
C GLY A 105 2.53 6.34 -24.91
N VAL A 106 3.69 6.07 -25.52
CA VAL A 106 5.04 6.09 -24.95
C VAL A 106 5.18 6.90 -23.65
N THR A 107 5.46 6.23 -22.54
CA THR A 107 6.27 6.81 -21.46
C THR A 107 7.57 6.00 -21.37
N ASP A 108 8.46 6.27 -22.33
CA ASP A 108 9.83 5.78 -22.29
C ASP A 108 10.60 6.46 -21.15
N HIS A 109 11.03 5.62 -20.21
CA HIS A 109 12.21 5.68 -19.35
C HIS A 109 12.82 7.03 -18.96
N GLY A 110 12.90 7.28 -17.64
CA GLY A 110 14.15 7.81 -17.09
C GLY A 110 14.07 8.75 -15.89
N ARG A 111 13.79 8.21 -14.70
CA ARG A 111 14.63 8.52 -13.52
C ARG A 111 14.42 7.48 -12.44
N ARG A 112 15.31 6.49 -12.43
CA ARG A 112 15.68 5.81 -11.20
C ARG A 112 16.34 6.88 -10.31
N PRO A 113 15.86 7.20 -9.11
CA PRO A 113 16.79 7.54 -8.06
C PRO A 113 17.48 6.23 -7.68
N HIS A 114 18.79 6.22 -7.86
CA HIS A 114 19.67 5.15 -7.46
C HIS A 114 19.27 4.63 -6.07
N ALA A 115 18.96 3.35 -5.99
CA ALA A 115 19.15 2.61 -4.76
C ALA A 115 20.64 2.72 -4.43
N THR A 116 20.99 3.66 -3.56
CA THR A 116 22.25 3.56 -2.82
C THR A 116 22.17 2.23 -2.08
N PRO A 117 23.09 1.28 -2.32
CA PRO A 117 23.09 0.06 -1.55
C PRO A 117 23.34 0.44 -0.09
N CYS A 118 22.35 0.23 0.76
CA CYS A 118 22.56 0.33 2.19
C CYS A 118 23.58 -0.75 2.54
N ARG A 119 24.73 -0.31 3.06
CA ARG A 119 25.95 -1.09 3.23
C ARG A 119 25.83 -2.21 4.27
N THR A 120 24.64 -2.46 4.81
CA THR A 120 24.34 -3.45 5.85
C THR A 120 23.69 -4.74 5.35
N ASP A 121 23.24 -4.81 4.09
CA ASP A 121 22.56 -6.04 3.57
C ASP A 121 23.52 -7.10 3.01
N LEU A 122 24.84 -6.87 3.07
CA LEU A 122 25.86 -7.84 2.63
C LEU A 122 26.34 -8.78 3.76
N GLU A 123 26.03 -8.49 5.02
CA GLU A 123 26.52 -9.30 6.15
C GLU A 123 25.58 -10.45 6.54
N ASP A 124 24.27 -10.35 6.27
CA ASP A 124 23.31 -11.39 6.68
C ASP A 124 23.22 -12.59 5.72
N ARG A 125 23.78 -12.50 4.51
CA ARG A 125 23.88 -13.66 3.58
C ARG A 125 25.09 -14.56 3.83
N ARG A 126 25.97 -14.23 4.78
CA ARG A 126 27.18 -15.01 5.11
C ARG A 126 27.11 -15.80 6.41
N ARG A 127 25.94 -15.86 7.06
CA ARG A 127 25.75 -16.60 8.34
C ARG A 127 24.86 -17.83 8.26
N THR A 128 24.55 -18.31 7.06
CA THR A 128 23.75 -19.54 6.86
C THR A 128 24.30 -20.45 5.76
N ALA A 129 25.62 -20.45 5.58
CA ALA A 129 26.34 -21.46 4.81
C ALA A 129 27.50 -21.99 5.65
#